data_AF-A0A3A5APX4-F1
#
_entry.id   AF-A0A3A5APX4-F1
#
_cell.length_a   1.000
_cell.length_b   1.000
_cell.length_c   1.000
_cell.angle_alpha   90.00
_cell.angle_beta   90.00
_cell.angle_gamma   90.00
#
_symmetry.space_group_name_H-M   'P 1'
#
loop_
_entity.id
_entity.type
_entity.pdbx_description
1 polymer ?
#
loop_
_entity_poly.entity_id
_entity_poly.type
_entity_poly.pdbx_seq_one_letter_code
_entity_poly.pdbx_strand_id
1 'polypeptide(L)'
;MAIALPLLLLIIAGVVDLGFLFWEKEVLTNAAREGARAGVQGKISGATVVAAWTETDIRTRMQTYLRNLNIKDAAGSPITLTSGNCTFTWNTSPTPPQLTVTLQNIPVNLMMLPKIQNLFTGGIDNILYLQARCTMAREW
;
A
#
# COMPACT_ATOMS: atom_id res chain seq x y z
N MET A 1 -20.82 -5.43 37.77
CA MET A 1 -19.98 -4.83 36.72
C MET A 1 -19.51 -5.93 35.76
N ALA A 2 -20.33 -6.31 34.77
CA ALA A 2 -19.98 -7.38 33.81
C ALA A 2 -19.61 -6.85 32.41
N ILE A 3 -19.94 -5.58 32.11
CA ILE A 3 -19.69 -4.93 30.81
C ILE A 3 -18.28 -4.31 30.73
N ALA A 4 -17.63 -4.05 31.86
CA ALA A 4 -16.32 -3.40 31.87
C ALA A 4 -15.23 -4.25 31.17
N LEU A 5 -15.21 -5.57 31.42
CA LEU A 5 -14.27 -6.50 30.80
C LEU A 5 -14.43 -6.61 29.27
N PRO A 6 -15.63 -6.88 28.72
CA PRO A 6 -15.81 -6.96 27.26
C PRO A 6 -15.57 -5.62 26.58
N LEU A 7 -15.93 -4.50 27.22
CA LEU A 7 -15.64 -3.16 26.69
C LEU A 7 -14.12 -2.89 26.64
N LEU A 8 -13.38 -3.28 27.68
CA LEU A 8 -11.93 -3.11 27.71
C LEU A 8 -11.24 -3.94 26.62
N LEU A 9 -11.67 -5.20 26.42
CA LEU A 9 -11.14 -6.06 25.35
C LEU A 9 -11.42 -5.50 23.95
N LEU A 10 -12.60 -4.93 23.74
CA LEU A 10 -12.95 -4.28 22.48
C LEU A 10 -12.03 -3.10 22.18
N ILE A 11 -11.78 -2.24 23.18
CA ILE A 11 -10.92 -1.06 23.03
C ILE A 11 -9.48 -1.50 22.73
N ILE A 12 -8.95 -2.47 23.47
CA ILE A 12 -7.58 -2.96 23.25
C ILE A 12 -7.44 -3.58 21.86
N ALA A 13 -8.37 -4.44 21.44
CA ALA A 13 -8.32 -5.03 20.11
C ALA A 13 -8.44 -3.99 19.00
N GLY A 14 -9.29 -2.98 19.18
CA GLY A 14 -9.39 -1.86 18.25
C GLY A 14 -8.09 -1.08 18.13
N VAL A 15 -7.43 -0.75 19.25
CA VAL A 15 -6.16 -0.02 19.24
C VAL A 15 -5.05 -0.85 18.58
N VAL A 16 -4.97 -2.15 18.86
CA VAL A 16 -3.97 -3.05 18.28
C VAL A 16 -4.14 -3.17 16.77
N ASP A 17 -5.37 -3.45 16.29
CA ASP A 17 -5.62 -3.59 14.86
C ASP A 17 -5.43 -2.26 14.11
N LEU A 18 -5.81 -1.13 14.71
CA LEU A 18 -5.51 0.19 14.15
C LEU A 18 -3.99 0.44 14.07
N GLY A 19 -3.23 0.01 15.08
CA GLY A 19 -1.77 0.11 15.07
C GLY A 19 -1.14 -0.64 13.90
N PHE A 20 -1.56 -1.89 13.67
CA PHE A 20 -1.12 -2.66 12.51
C PHE A 20 -1.56 -2.04 11.18
N LEU A 21 -2.79 -1.53 11.12
CA LEU A 21 -3.30 -0.85 9.93
C LEU A 21 -2.45 0.38 9.56
N PHE A 22 -2.07 1.21 10.55
CA PHE A 22 -1.20 2.36 10.32
C PHE A 22 0.21 1.95 9.88
N TRP A 23 0.74 0.88 10.46
CA TRP A 23 2.03 0.35 10.05
C TRP A 23 2.02 -0.13 8.59
N GLU A 24 1.03 -0.93 8.18
CA GLU A 24 0.91 -1.36 6.77
C GLU A 24 0.69 -0.17 5.82
N LYS A 25 -0.10 0.81 6.26
CA LYS A 25 -0.31 2.05 5.52
C LYS A 25 1.02 2.80 5.28
N GLU A 26 1.88 2.88 6.29
CA GLU A 26 3.20 3.50 6.15
C GLU A 26 4.08 2.71 5.17
N VAL A 27 4.11 1.39 5.30
CA VAL A 27 4.84 0.49 4.39
C VAL A 27 4.41 0.70 2.94
N LEU A 28 3.10 0.78 2.67
CA LEU A 28 2.57 1.04 1.34
C LEU A 28 2.97 2.42 0.80
N THR A 29 2.98 3.45 1.66
CA THR A 29 3.44 4.78 1.23
C THR A 29 4.94 4.82 0.91
N ASN A 30 5.76 4.10 1.69
CA ASN A 30 7.18 3.97 1.42
C ASN A 30 7.44 3.18 0.14
N ALA A 31 6.69 2.10 -0.09
CA ALA A 31 6.75 1.35 -1.36
C ALA A 31 6.40 2.22 -2.57
N ALA A 32 5.31 3.00 -2.48
CA ALA A 32 4.90 3.92 -3.55
C ALA A 32 5.96 5.01 -3.79
N ARG A 33 6.60 5.51 -2.73
CA ARG A 33 7.71 6.48 -2.81
C ARG A 33 8.92 5.88 -3.52
N GLU A 34 9.29 4.65 -3.17
CA GLU A 34 10.41 3.95 -3.80
C GLU A 34 10.14 3.64 -5.28
N GLY A 35 8.90 3.27 -5.61
CA GLY A 35 8.43 3.11 -6.99
C GLY A 35 8.48 4.42 -7.77
N ALA A 36 8.02 5.52 -7.17
CA ALA A 36 8.08 6.85 -7.80
C ALA A 36 9.52 7.29 -8.04
N ARG A 37 10.40 7.09 -7.06
CA ARG A 37 11.83 7.41 -7.17
C ARG A 37 12.51 6.65 -8.30
N ALA A 38 12.25 5.34 -8.40
CA ALA A 38 12.80 4.51 -9.45
C ALA A 38 12.24 4.89 -10.83
N GLY A 39 10.93 5.14 -10.90
CA GLY A 39 10.26 5.42 -12.17
C GLY A 39 10.57 6.80 -12.74
N VAL A 40 10.80 7.80 -11.89
CA VAL A 40 11.14 9.16 -12.31
C VAL A 40 12.51 9.28 -12.97
N GLN A 41 13.41 8.32 -12.73
CA GLN A 41 14.72 8.31 -13.39
C GLN A 41 14.52 8.22 -14.91
N GLY A 42 15.03 9.21 -15.63
CA GLY A 42 15.06 9.24 -17.09
C GLY A 42 16.43 8.83 -17.62
N LYS A 43 16.47 8.20 -18.79
CA LYS A 43 17.67 8.09 -19.62
C LYS A 43 17.54 9.07 -20.78
N ILE A 44 18.63 9.76 -21.11
CA ILE A 44 18.71 10.58 -22.32
C ILE A 44 19.02 9.63 -23.48
N SER A 45 18.14 9.55 -24.46
CA SER A 45 18.36 8.83 -25.73
C SER A 45 18.25 9.82 -26.88
N GLY A 46 19.39 10.35 -27.33
CA GLY A 46 19.43 11.46 -28.28
C GLY A 46 18.90 12.76 -27.67
N ALA A 47 17.94 13.42 -28.33
CA ALA A 47 17.26 14.63 -27.82
C ALA A 47 16.00 14.33 -26.99
N THR A 48 15.66 13.05 -26.79
CA THR A 48 14.42 12.62 -26.12
C THR A 48 14.73 11.99 -24.77
N VAL A 49 13.98 12.41 -23.74
CA VAL A 49 14.02 11.79 -22.42
C VAL A 49 13.08 10.58 -22.40
N VAL A 50 13.63 9.40 -22.14
CA VAL A 50 12.87 8.13 -22.04
C VAL A 50 12.92 7.65 -20.59
N ALA A 51 11.86 6.99 -20.10
CA ALA A 51 11.89 6.38 -18.78
C ALA A 51 13.06 5.38 -18.67
N ALA A 52 13.84 5.46 -17.59
CA ALA A 52 15.02 4.61 -17.40
C ALA A 52 14.66 3.14 -17.13
N TRP A 53 13.43 2.92 -16.63
CA TRP A 53 12.88 1.65 -16.16
C TRP A 53 11.49 1.43 -16.76
N THR A 54 11.16 0.16 -17.05
CA THR A 54 9.80 -0.19 -17.47
C THR A 54 8.86 -0.21 -16.26
N GLU A 55 7.55 -0.05 -16.50
CA GLU A 55 6.55 -0.20 -15.42
C GLU A 55 6.61 -1.57 -14.73
N THR A 56 7.01 -2.61 -15.46
CA THR A 56 7.22 -3.95 -14.90
C THR A 56 8.37 -3.95 -13.89
N ASP A 57 9.51 -3.33 -14.22
CA ASP A 57 10.66 -3.27 -13.31
C ASP A 57 10.34 -2.48 -12.03
N ILE A 58 9.65 -1.35 -12.19
CA ILE A 58 9.23 -0.50 -11.05
C ILE A 58 8.28 -1.29 -10.14
N ARG A 59 7.34 -2.03 -10.75
CA ARG A 59 6.40 -2.90 -10.02
C ARG A 59 7.13 -4.04 -9.30
N THR A 60 8.09 -4.70 -9.93
CA THR A 60 8.89 -5.75 -9.30
C THR A 60 9.69 -5.23 -8.10
N ARG A 61 10.22 -4.00 -8.18
CA ARG A 61 10.90 -3.36 -7.06
C ARG A 61 9.96 -3.11 -5.89
N MET A 62 8.78 -2.53 -6.16
CA MET A 62 7.75 -2.34 -5.13
C MET A 62 7.27 -3.68 -4.55
N GLN A 63 7.07 -4.69 -5.38
CA GLN A 63 6.65 -6.02 -4.94
C GLN A 63 7.71 -6.69 -4.07
N THR A 64 8.99 -6.52 -4.38
CA THR A 64 10.08 -7.00 -3.52
C THR A 64 10.08 -6.29 -2.17
N TYR A 65 9.87 -4.97 -2.15
CA TYR A 65 9.75 -4.19 -0.92
C TYR A 65 8.61 -4.70 -0.03
N LEU A 66 7.42 -4.90 -0.60
CA LEU A 66 6.25 -5.42 0.12
C LEU A 66 6.45 -6.87 0.58
N ARG A 67 7.09 -7.71 -0.23
CA ARG A 67 7.39 -9.10 0.12
C ARG A 67 8.39 -9.20 1.27
N ASN A 68 9.40 -8.34 1.30
CA ASN A 68 10.40 -8.32 2.38
C ASN A 68 9.77 -7.94 3.73
N LEU A 69 8.74 -7.10 3.71
CA LEU A 69 7.97 -6.70 4.90
C LEU A 69 6.76 -7.62 5.16
N ASN A 70 6.65 -8.73 4.42
CA ASN A 70 5.61 -9.74 4.58
C ASN A 70 4.18 -9.17 4.52
N ILE A 71 3.96 -8.19 3.64
CA ILE A 71 2.62 -7.67 3.36
C ILE A 71 1.84 -8.72 2.57
N LYS A 72 0.65 -9.04 3.06
CA LYS A 72 -0.19 -10.13 2.57
C LYS A 72 -1.44 -9.61 1.88
N ASP A 73 -2.02 -10.45 1.04
CA ASP A 73 -3.34 -10.25 0.49
C ASP A 73 -4.44 -10.71 1.47
N ALA A 74 -5.70 -10.56 1.07
CA ALA A 74 -6.86 -10.98 1.85
C ALA A 74 -6.86 -12.49 2.17
N ALA A 75 -6.22 -13.32 1.34
CA ALA A 75 -6.10 -14.77 1.53
C ALA A 75 -4.89 -15.16 2.42
N GLY A 76 -4.08 -14.19 2.88
CA GLY A 76 -2.89 -14.42 3.69
C GLY A 76 -1.65 -14.84 2.89
N SER A 77 -1.71 -14.75 1.55
CA SER A 77 -0.58 -14.99 0.65
C SER A 77 0.21 -13.70 0.40
N PRO A 78 1.50 -13.77 -0.01
CA PRO A 78 2.25 -12.56 -0.36
C PRO A 78 1.53 -11.75 -1.44
N ILE A 79 1.40 -10.44 -1.23
CA ILE A 79 0.68 -9.59 -2.19
C ILE A 79 1.36 -9.57 -3.56
N THR A 80 0.57 -9.73 -4.61
CA THR A 80 1.03 -9.61 -6.00
C THR A 80 0.50 -8.31 -6.59
N LEU A 81 1.40 -7.38 -6.92
CA LEU A 81 1.02 -6.14 -7.57
C LEU A 81 0.64 -6.42 -9.02
N THR A 82 -0.54 -5.97 -9.42
CA THR A 82 -1.05 -6.03 -10.80
C THR A 82 -1.42 -4.63 -11.28
N SER A 83 -1.79 -4.47 -12.54
CA SER A 83 -2.31 -3.18 -13.06
C SER A 83 -3.61 -2.72 -12.39
N GLY A 84 -4.37 -3.62 -11.75
CA GLY A 84 -5.58 -3.27 -11.00
C GLY A 84 -5.29 -2.62 -9.64
N ASN A 85 -4.15 -2.95 -9.03
CA ASN A 85 -3.81 -2.51 -7.66
C ASN A 85 -2.61 -1.56 -7.64
N CYS A 86 -1.93 -1.38 -8.78
CA CYS A 86 -0.77 -0.53 -8.93
C CYS A 86 -0.80 0.16 -10.29
N THR A 87 -1.05 1.47 -10.28
CA THR A 87 -1.12 2.31 -11.48
C THR A 87 0.00 3.33 -11.50
N PHE A 88 0.52 3.57 -12.71
CA PHE A 88 1.53 4.58 -12.99
C PHE A 88 0.89 5.61 -13.90
N THR A 89 0.97 6.88 -13.54
CA THR A 89 0.42 7.98 -14.34
C THR A 89 1.50 9.02 -14.57
N TRP A 90 1.94 9.11 -15.82
CA TRP A 90 2.86 10.13 -16.28
C TRP A 90 2.10 11.40 -16.62
N ASN A 91 2.52 12.52 -16.05
CA ASN A 91 2.05 13.84 -16.43
C ASN A 91 3.22 14.62 -17.04
N THR A 92 3.16 14.85 -18.34
CA THR A 92 4.18 15.56 -19.11
C THR A 92 3.89 17.05 -19.29
N SER A 93 2.73 17.53 -18.84
CA SER A 93 2.35 18.96 -18.91
C SER A 93 3.19 19.87 -18.00
N PRO A 94 3.50 19.51 -16.74
CA PRO A 94 4.47 20.28 -15.96
C PRO A 94 5.89 20.03 -16.50
N THR A 95 6.69 21.09 -16.56
CA THR A 95 8.14 20.99 -16.79
C THR A 95 8.85 21.24 -15.46
N PRO A 96 9.54 20.25 -14.87
CA PRO A 96 9.79 18.89 -15.37
C PRO A 96 8.61 17.91 -15.23
N PRO A 97 8.53 16.86 -16.08
CA PRO A 97 7.46 15.87 -16.07
C PRO A 97 7.39 15.14 -14.73
N GLN A 98 6.18 14.74 -14.34
CA GLN A 98 5.90 14.10 -13.05
C GLN A 98 5.40 12.68 -13.24
N LEU A 99 5.83 11.76 -12.37
CA LEU A 99 5.28 10.42 -12.26
C LEU A 99 4.46 10.33 -10.99
N THR A 100 3.21 9.89 -11.12
CA THR A 100 2.39 9.47 -9.99
C THR A 100 2.34 7.96 -9.95
N VAL A 101 2.68 7.38 -8.80
CA VAL A 101 2.49 5.96 -8.48
C VAL A 101 1.34 5.84 -7.49
N THR A 102 0.34 5.02 -7.82
CA THR A 102 -0.79 4.78 -6.94
C THR A 102 -0.97 3.29 -6.68
N LEU A 103 -0.92 2.90 -5.42
CA LEU A 103 -1.34 1.61 -4.93
C LEU A 103 -2.80 1.73 -4.46
N GLN A 104 -3.67 0.90 -5.02
CA GLN A 104 -5.11 0.93 -4.76
C GLN A 104 -5.58 -0.45 -4.35
N ASN A 105 -6.66 -0.49 -3.57
CA ASN A 105 -7.36 -1.72 -3.22
C ASN A 105 -6.44 -2.78 -2.60
N ILE A 106 -5.52 -2.36 -1.73
CA ILE A 106 -4.65 -3.28 -0.99
C ILE A 106 -5.40 -3.76 0.26
N PRO A 107 -5.77 -5.06 0.34
CA PRO A 107 -6.54 -5.56 1.47
C PRO A 107 -5.65 -5.72 2.70
N VAL A 108 -6.17 -5.33 3.86
CA VAL A 108 -5.59 -5.54 5.19
C VAL A 108 -6.59 -6.32 6.02
N ASN A 109 -6.13 -7.42 6.60
CA ASN A 109 -6.95 -8.27 7.47
C ASN A 109 -6.79 -7.81 8.91
N LEU A 110 -7.89 -7.41 9.56
CA LEU A 110 -7.89 -7.17 11.00
C LEU A 110 -7.70 -8.52 11.73
N MET A 111 -6.91 -8.53 12.80
CA MET A 111 -6.54 -9.79 13.44
C MET A 111 -7.39 -10.05 14.69
N MET A 112 -7.71 -9.01 15.44
CA MET A 112 -8.28 -9.14 16.79
C MET A 112 -9.76 -8.74 16.85
N LEU A 113 -10.13 -7.62 16.25
CA LEU A 113 -11.47 -7.05 16.24
C LEU A 113 -12.54 -8.04 15.75
N PRO A 114 -12.35 -8.77 14.62
CA PRO A 114 -13.36 -9.71 14.14
C PRO A 114 -13.49 -10.92 15.06
N LYS A 115 -12.38 -11.39 15.66
CA LYS A 115 -12.38 -12.54 16.58
C LYS A 115 -13.12 -12.21 17.88
N ILE A 116 -13.00 -10.98 18.37
CA ILE A 116 -13.70 -10.52 19.58
C ILE A 116 -15.16 -10.20 19.26
N GLN A 117 -15.47 -9.60 18.12
CA GLN A 117 -16.87 -9.32 17.72
C GLN A 117 -17.67 -10.58 17.41
N ASN A 118 -17.04 -11.63 16.89
CA ASN A 118 -17.63 -12.97 16.76
C ASN A 118 -18.09 -13.55 18.10
N LEU A 119 -17.55 -13.06 19.22
CA LEU A 119 -17.96 -13.46 20.57
C LEU A 119 -19.28 -12.79 21.02
N PHE A 120 -19.70 -11.68 20.39
CA PHE A 120 -20.79 -10.83 20.88
C PHE A 120 -21.98 -10.66 19.94
N THR A 121 -21.78 -10.61 18.61
CA THR A 121 -22.84 -10.10 17.72
C THR A 121 -22.85 -10.66 16.29
N GLY A 122 -22.05 -11.68 15.97
CA GLY A 122 -21.94 -12.21 14.61
C GLY A 122 -21.03 -11.34 13.72
N GLY A 123 -20.25 -12.00 12.87
CA GLY A 123 -19.08 -11.40 12.21
C GLY A 123 -19.39 -10.27 11.23
N ILE A 124 -18.50 -9.27 11.23
CA ILE A 124 -18.39 -8.25 10.19
C ILE A 124 -17.22 -8.58 9.26
N ASP A 125 -17.21 -7.97 8.07
CA ASP A 125 -16.11 -8.10 7.12
C ASP A 125 -14.76 -7.71 7.76
N ASN A 126 -13.79 -8.60 7.62
CA ASN A 126 -12.46 -8.48 8.22
C ASN A 126 -11.48 -7.65 7.37
N ILE A 127 -11.87 -7.31 6.15
CA ILE A 127 -10.94 -6.76 5.16
C ILE A 127 -11.18 -5.26 5.04
N LEU A 128 -10.14 -4.48 5.30
CA LEU A 128 -10.12 -3.06 4.98
C LEU A 128 -9.21 -2.81 3.77
N TYR A 129 -9.63 -1.92 2.88
CA TYR A 129 -8.84 -1.58 1.70
C TYR A 129 -8.04 -0.30 1.93
N LEU A 130 -6.72 -0.41 1.79
CA LEU A 130 -5.80 0.72 1.84
C LEU A 130 -5.45 1.21 0.43
N GLN A 131 -5.17 2.51 0.38
CA GLN A 131 -4.71 3.20 -0.82
C GLN A 131 -3.48 4.03 -0.47
N ALA A 132 -2.45 4.04 -1.30
CA ALA A 132 -1.27 4.88 -1.14
C ALA A 132 -0.92 5.55 -2.47
N ARG A 133 -0.52 6.82 -2.44
CA ARG A 133 -0.17 7.58 -3.62
C ARG A 133 1.10 8.37 -3.37
N CYS A 134 2.01 8.37 -4.34
CA CYS A 134 3.18 9.21 -4.34
C CYS A 134 3.34 9.85 -5.73
N THR A 135 3.69 11.13 -5.75
CA THR A 135 4.03 11.87 -6.97
C THR A 135 5.43 12.45 -6.80
N MET A 136 6.26 12.26 -7.82
CA MET A 136 7.61 12.81 -7.88
C MET A 136 7.83 13.46 -9.24
N ALA A 137 8.56 14.57 -9.24
CA ALA A 137 8.97 15.27 -10.45
C ALA A 137 10.32 14.77 -10.93
N ARG A 138 10.56 14.79 -12.24
CA ARG A 138 11.85 14.43 -12.85
C ARG A 138 12.95 15.35 -12.38
N GLU A 139 13.81 14.77 -11.56
CA GLU A 139 15.15 15.28 -11.30
C GLU A 139 16.00 14.96 -12.54
N TRP A 140 16.71 15.98 -13.01
CA TRP A 140 17.26 16.20 -14.35
C TRP A 140 18.09 15.06 -14.92
#